data_AF-A0AAV5JAT0-F1
#
_entry.id   AF-A0AAV5JAT0-F1
#
_cell.length_a   1.000
_cell.length_b   1.000
_cell.length_c   1.000
_cell.angle_alpha   90.00
_cell.angle_beta   90.00
_cell.angle_gamma   90.00
#
_symmetry.space_group_name_H-M   'P 1'
#
loop_
_entity.id
_entity.type
_entity.pdbx_description
1 polymer ?
#
loop_
_entity_poly.entity_id
_entity_poly.type
_entity_poly.pdbx_seq_one_letter_code
_entity_poly.pdbx_strand_id
1 'polypeptide(L)'
;MFIDEMTLQTLSSEGQLPDRSGFIGLWKIVVVKNLPYTDMRRVGKIPKLLPHRLFPSARYSIWLDSKLRLQRDPLLILEYFLWHKGYEYAISNHYDRHCVWEEVARNKKLNKYNHMVIDEQFAFYQADGLRKFNASDTHKLLPSNVPEGSFIIRAHTPMSNLFSCLWFNEVDRFTPRDQLSFAFTYQKLRRMNPGKPFYLNMFKDCERRIVTKLYRHRLDEKRVKQQATL
;
A
#
# COMPACT_ATOMS: atom_id res chain seq x y z
N MET A 1 11.95 3.98 8.96
CA MET A 1 10.66 3.52 9.53
C MET A 1 9.94 4.74 10.06
N PHE A 2 8.76 5.05 9.51
CA PHE A 2 7.92 6.14 9.99
C PHE A 2 7.07 5.63 11.16
N ILE A 3 7.13 6.30 12.30
CA ILE A 3 6.35 5.97 13.50
C ILE A 3 5.77 7.24 14.12
N ASP A 4 4.65 7.11 14.83
CA ASP A 4 4.12 8.17 15.70
C ASP A 4 4.80 8.16 17.08
N GLU A 5 4.51 9.18 17.89
CA GLU A 5 5.09 9.33 19.23
C GLU A 5 4.68 8.20 20.19
N MET A 6 3.44 7.70 20.10
CA MET A 6 2.98 6.59 20.93
C MET A 6 3.75 5.30 20.60
N THR A 7 3.93 5.02 19.31
CA THR A 7 4.70 3.88 18.83
C THR A 7 6.17 3.96 19.28
N LEU A 8 6.77 5.16 19.25
CA LEU A 8 8.13 5.35 19.76
C LEU A 8 8.21 5.05 21.27
N GLN A 9 7.24 5.51 22.06
CA GLN A 9 7.18 5.22 23.49
C GLN A 9 7.03 3.72 23.76
N THR A 10 6.16 3.03 23.00
CA THR A 10 6.01 1.57 23.09
C THR A 10 7.34 0.86 22.79
N LEU A 11 8.00 1.20 21.67
CA LEU A 11 9.29 0.62 21.31
C LEU A 11 10.35 0.86 22.40
N SER A 12 10.39 2.08 22.94
CA SER A 12 11.30 2.44 24.03
C SER A 12 11.04 1.59 25.30
N SER A 13 9.77 1.37 25.64
CA SER A 13 9.38 0.52 26.77
C SER A 13 9.70 -0.98 26.58
N GLU A 14 9.85 -1.41 25.33
CA GLU A 14 10.29 -2.75 24.95
C GLU A 14 11.82 -2.86 24.80
N GLY A 15 12.56 -1.82 25.15
CA GLY A 15 14.03 -1.78 25.04
C GLY A 15 14.54 -1.53 23.61
N GLN A 16 13.68 -1.17 22.67
CA GLN A 16 14.05 -0.79 21.30
C GLN A 16 14.24 0.73 21.20
N LEU A 17 15.34 1.21 21.78
CA LEU A 17 15.72 2.62 21.70
C LEU A 17 16.52 2.89 20.42
N PRO A 18 16.24 4.00 19.71
CA PRO A 18 17.12 4.46 18.65
C PRO A 18 18.54 4.69 19.17
N ASP A 19 19.55 4.28 18.41
CA ASP A 19 20.94 4.59 18.71
C ASP A 19 21.24 6.11 18.56
N ARG A 20 22.49 6.51 18.82
CA ARG A 20 22.92 7.92 18.71
C ARG A 20 22.70 8.52 17.31
N SER A 21 22.62 7.66 16.29
CA SER A 21 22.38 8.04 14.89
C SER A 21 20.89 7.98 14.50
N GLY A 22 20.01 7.62 15.43
CA GLY A 22 18.57 7.52 15.25
C GLY A 22 18.10 6.21 14.59
N PHE A 23 18.86 5.12 14.69
CA PHE A 23 18.52 3.82 14.11
C PHE A 23 18.07 2.79 15.15
N ILE A 24 17.11 1.96 14.77
CA ILE A 24 16.82 0.69 15.46
C ILE A 24 17.18 -0.44 14.50
N GLY A 25 18.30 -1.11 14.77
CA GLY A 25 18.91 -2.05 13.82
C GLY A 25 19.25 -1.33 12.51
N LEU A 26 18.74 -1.82 11.37
CA LEU A 26 18.97 -1.20 10.05
C LEU A 26 18.00 -0.05 9.73
N TRP A 27 17.01 0.22 10.59
CA TRP A 27 15.95 1.17 10.29
C TRP A 27 16.22 2.53 10.92
N LYS A 28 16.46 3.54 10.10
CA LYS A 28 16.40 4.95 10.54
C LYS A 28 14.98 5.26 11.01
N ILE A 29 14.82 5.72 12.23
CA ILE A 29 13.53 6.09 12.82
C ILE A 29 13.19 7.53 12.43
N VAL A 30 11.98 7.72 11.91
CA VAL A 30 11.44 9.04 11.58
C VAL A 30 10.15 9.20 12.36
N VAL A 31 10.19 10.01 13.40
CA VAL A 31 9.03 10.31 14.24
C VAL A 31 8.20 11.37 13.53
N VAL A 32 6.96 11.03 13.19
CA VAL A 32 6.05 11.96 12.52
C VAL A 32 5.25 12.72 13.58
N LYS A 33 5.38 14.04 13.56
CA LYS A 33 4.61 14.97 14.40
C LYS A 33 3.54 15.68 13.58
N ASN A 34 2.54 16.26 14.24
CA ASN A 34 1.48 17.04 13.60
C ASN A 34 0.77 16.27 12.47
N LEU A 35 0.19 15.11 12.83
CA LEU A 35 -0.45 14.23 11.85
C LEU A 35 -1.64 14.94 11.19
N PRO A 36 -1.76 14.90 9.85
CA PRO A 36 -2.80 15.65 9.13
C PRO A 36 -4.19 15.02 9.21
N TYR A 37 -4.28 13.78 9.72
CA TYR A 37 -5.55 13.05 9.84
C TYR A 37 -5.63 12.38 11.21
N THR A 38 -6.87 12.26 11.71
CA THR A 38 -7.19 11.47 12.91
C THR A 38 -7.18 9.97 12.62
N ASP A 39 -7.47 9.55 11.39
CA ASP A 39 -7.36 8.14 10.97
C ASP A 39 -5.90 7.77 10.68
N MET A 40 -5.29 7.02 11.60
CA MET A 40 -3.92 6.53 11.47
C MET A 40 -3.69 5.66 10.23
N ARG A 41 -4.71 4.97 9.70
CA ARG A 41 -4.58 4.23 8.44
C ARG A 41 -4.38 5.18 7.27
N ARG A 42 -5.04 6.34 7.27
CA ARG A 42 -4.89 7.39 6.26
C ARG A 42 -3.54 8.09 6.40
N VAL A 43 -3.11 8.40 7.63
CA VAL A 43 -1.75 8.92 7.91
C VAL A 43 -0.69 8.01 7.29
N GLY A 44 -0.81 6.69 7.50
CA GLY A 44 0.12 5.71 6.92
C GLY A 44 0.15 5.68 5.39
N LYS A 45 -0.86 6.24 4.70
CA LYS A 45 -0.88 6.33 3.24
C LYS A 45 0.06 7.41 2.70
N ILE A 46 0.44 8.41 3.49
CA ILE A 46 1.36 9.46 3.07
C ILE A 46 2.74 8.88 2.73
N PRO A 47 3.47 8.23 3.67
CA PRO A 47 4.76 7.63 3.32
C PRO A 47 4.62 6.43 2.38
N LYS A 48 3.46 5.77 2.37
CA LYS A 48 3.17 4.67 1.43
C LYS A 48 3.06 5.14 0.00
N LEU A 49 2.30 6.18 -0.28
CA LEU A 49 1.96 6.61 -1.64
C LEU A 49 2.81 7.78 -2.12
N LEU A 50 3.32 8.64 -1.22
CA LEU A 50 4.05 9.85 -1.60
C LEU A 50 5.55 9.84 -1.26
N PRO A 51 6.30 8.72 -1.33
CA PRO A 51 7.72 8.75 -0.99
C PRO A 51 8.52 9.66 -1.92
N HIS A 52 8.10 9.87 -3.17
CA HIS A 52 8.76 10.79 -4.11
C HIS A 52 8.67 12.26 -3.67
N ARG A 53 7.71 12.61 -2.81
CA ARG A 53 7.60 13.94 -2.19
C ARG A 53 8.45 14.04 -0.93
N LEU A 54 8.52 12.95 -0.16
CA LEU A 54 9.29 12.88 1.08
C LEU A 54 10.80 12.74 0.84
N PHE A 55 11.18 12.10 -0.27
CA PHE A 55 12.55 11.79 -0.65
C PHE A 55 12.81 12.19 -2.11
N PRO A 56 12.91 13.50 -2.42
CA PRO A 56 12.99 13.99 -3.80
C PRO A 56 14.24 13.50 -4.55
N SER A 57 15.31 13.16 -3.83
CA SER A 57 16.55 12.61 -4.42
C SER A 57 16.50 11.09 -4.65
N ALA A 58 15.45 10.40 -4.17
CA ALA A 58 15.33 8.96 -4.36
C ALA A 58 14.92 8.65 -5.80
N ARG A 59 15.68 7.77 -6.47
CA ARG A 59 15.34 7.25 -7.81
C ARG A 59 14.42 6.03 -7.75
N TYR A 60 14.49 5.29 -6.64
CA TYR A 60 13.70 4.09 -6.40
C TYR A 60 13.20 4.05 -4.95
N SER A 61 12.09 3.38 -4.71
CA SER A 61 11.61 3.08 -3.36
C SER A 61 10.93 1.72 -3.27
N ILE A 62 11.05 1.09 -2.11
CA ILE A 62 10.34 -0.13 -1.73
C ILE A 62 9.50 0.19 -0.49
N TRP A 63 8.18 0.11 -0.61
CA TRP A 63 7.27 0.12 0.53
C TRP A 63 7.09 -1.30 1.06
N LEU A 64 7.14 -1.43 2.38
CA LEU A 64 6.93 -2.67 3.10
C LEU A 64 6.02 -2.38 4.31
N ASP A 65 4.86 -3.02 4.37
CA ASP A 65 4.01 -2.95 5.56
C ASP A 65 4.77 -3.48 6.78
N SER A 66 4.49 -2.93 7.96
CA SER A 66 5.17 -3.27 9.23
C SER A 66 5.07 -4.74 9.64
N LYS A 67 4.05 -5.46 9.14
CA LYS A 67 3.86 -6.90 9.32
C LYS A 67 4.82 -7.76 8.50
N LEU A 68 5.57 -7.17 7.57
CA LEU A 68 6.47 -7.90 6.66
C LEU A 68 7.94 -7.64 6.99
N ARG A 69 8.78 -8.65 6.73
CA ARG A 69 10.24 -8.53 6.73
C ARG A 69 10.77 -8.91 5.35
N LEU A 70 11.69 -8.10 4.83
CA LEU A 70 12.37 -8.41 3.57
C LEU A 70 13.31 -9.61 3.77
N GLN A 71 13.39 -10.50 2.79
CA GLN A 71 14.20 -11.73 2.84
C GLN A 71 15.22 -11.82 1.70
N ARG A 72 15.30 -10.78 0.86
CA ARG A 72 16.16 -10.70 -0.31
C ARG A 72 16.78 -9.31 -0.39
N ASP A 73 17.89 -9.22 -1.10
CA ASP A 73 18.58 -7.96 -1.36
C ASP A 73 17.63 -6.97 -2.08
N PRO A 74 17.46 -5.73 -1.58
CA PRO A 74 16.69 -4.69 -2.25
C PRO A 74 17.07 -4.45 -3.71
N LEU A 75 18.36 -4.56 -4.08
CA LEU A 75 18.81 -4.35 -5.46
C LEU A 75 18.34 -5.48 -6.38
N LEU A 76 18.41 -6.74 -5.94
CA LEU A 76 17.88 -7.88 -6.70
C LEU A 76 16.35 -7.80 -6.87
N ILE A 77 15.66 -7.22 -5.90
CA ILE A 77 14.22 -6.95 -5.99
C ILE A 77 13.94 -5.89 -7.08
N LEU A 78 14.71 -4.81 -7.13
CA LEU A 78 14.58 -3.80 -8.18
C LEU A 78 14.87 -4.39 -9.56
N GLU A 79 15.92 -5.20 -9.67
CA GLU A 79 16.30 -5.87 -10.89
C GLU A 79 15.17 -6.77 -11.42
N TYR A 80 14.65 -7.66 -10.56
CA TYR A 80 13.63 -8.63 -10.93
C TYR A 80 12.29 -7.99 -11.29
N PHE A 81 11.79 -7.07 -10.45
CA PHE A 81 10.44 -6.55 -10.60
C PHE A 81 10.35 -5.33 -11.52
N LEU A 82 11.45 -4.58 -11.71
CA LEU A 82 11.49 -3.37 -12.52
C LEU A 82 12.42 -3.50 -13.73
N TRP A 83 13.73 -3.65 -13.50
CA TRP A 83 14.74 -3.37 -14.54
C TRP A 83 14.69 -4.36 -15.72
N HIS A 84 14.61 -5.66 -15.48
CA HIS A 84 14.66 -6.67 -16.55
C HIS A 84 13.55 -6.50 -17.61
N LYS A 85 12.40 -5.96 -17.22
CA LYS A 85 11.22 -5.82 -18.09
C LYS A 85 10.85 -4.36 -18.36
N GLY A 86 11.66 -3.41 -17.92
CA GLY A 86 11.42 -1.98 -18.11
C GLY A 86 10.16 -1.46 -17.39
N TYR A 87 9.79 -2.04 -16.25
CA TYR A 87 8.67 -1.53 -15.46
C TYR A 87 9.10 -0.37 -14.56
N GLU A 88 8.13 0.50 -14.25
CA GLU A 88 8.32 1.67 -13.40
C GLU A 88 7.67 1.49 -12.02
N TYR A 89 6.73 0.55 -11.92
CA TYR A 89 5.93 0.32 -10.73
C TYR A 89 5.62 -1.17 -10.63
N ALA A 90 5.77 -1.75 -9.45
CA ALA A 90 5.38 -3.12 -9.21
C ALA A 90 4.57 -3.26 -7.92
N ILE A 91 3.49 -4.03 -7.98
CA ILE A 91 2.60 -4.30 -6.84
C ILE A 91 2.00 -5.69 -7.00
N SER A 92 1.84 -6.42 -5.89
CA SER A 92 1.21 -7.73 -5.93
C SER A 92 -0.27 -7.60 -6.24
N ASN A 93 -0.83 -8.56 -6.99
CA ASN A 93 -2.27 -8.78 -6.97
C ASN A 93 -2.69 -9.37 -5.62
N HIS A 94 -3.97 -9.21 -5.26
CA HIS A 94 -4.53 -9.89 -4.11
C HIS A 94 -4.68 -11.39 -4.38
N TYR A 95 -4.41 -12.21 -3.36
CA TYR A 95 -4.31 -13.67 -3.46
C TYR A 95 -5.64 -14.41 -3.66
N ASP A 96 -6.76 -13.72 -3.46
CA ASP A 96 -8.10 -14.31 -3.42
C ASP A 96 -9.18 -13.49 -4.15
N ARG A 97 -8.96 -12.18 -4.31
CA ARG A 97 -9.99 -11.27 -4.84
C ARG A 97 -9.44 -10.55 -6.03
N HIS A 98 -10.26 -10.41 -7.06
CA HIS A 98 -9.81 -9.85 -8.34
C HIS A 98 -10.71 -8.73 -8.84
N CYS A 99 -11.91 -8.58 -8.28
CA CYS A 99 -12.87 -7.58 -8.69
C CYS A 99 -13.18 -6.58 -7.57
N VAL A 100 -13.32 -5.29 -7.93
CA VAL A 100 -13.72 -4.23 -6.97
C VAL A 100 -15.09 -4.53 -6.36
N TRP A 101 -16.01 -5.14 -7.11
CA TRP A 101 -17.34 -5.56 -6.62
C TRP A 101 -17.23 -6.54 -5.44
N GLU A 102 -16.32 -7.51 -5.54
CA GLU A 102 -16.05 -8.49 -4.48
C GLU A 102 -15.43 -7.80 -3.26
N GLU A 103 -14.50 -6.88 -3.49
CA GLU A 103 -13.85 -6.12 -2.42
C GLU A 103 -14.85 -5.20 -1.69
N VAL A 104 -15.76 -4.53 -2.40
CA VAL A 104 -16.85 -3.73 -1.80
C VAL A 104 -17.71 -4.60 -0.89
N ALA A 105 -18.21 -5.73 -1.40
CA ALA A 105 -19.02 -6.66 -0.62
C ALA A 105 -18.25 -7.19 0.60
N ARG A 106 -16.94 -7.47 0.45
CA ARG A 106 -16.10 -7.97 1.53
C ARG A 106 -15.84 -6.92 2.61
N ASN A 107 -15.61 -5.66 2.25
CA ASN A 107 -15.42 -4.58 3.22
C ASN A 107 -16.67 -4.34 4.05
N LYS A 108 -17.86 -4.36 3.40
CA LYS A 108 -19.15 -4.26 4.09
C LYS A 108 -19.41 -5.45 5.01
N LYS A 109 -19.24 -6.68 4.50
CA LYS A 109 -19.42 -7.90 5.30
C LYS A 109 -18.54 -7.93 6.57
N LEU A 110 -17.35 -7.33 6.49
CA LEU A 110 -16.40 -7.26 7.60
C LEU A 110 -16.50 -5.97 8.42
N ASN A 111 -17.46 -5.08 8.14
CA ASN A 111 -17.61 -3.76 8.76
C ASN A 111 -16.28 -2.99 8.84
N LYS A 112 -15.47 -3.03 7.76
CA LYS A 112 -14.13 -2.42 7.74
C LYS A 112 -14.17 -0.90 7.74
N TYR A 113 -15.18 -0.34 7.07
CA TYR A 113 -15.43 1.10 6.95
C TYR A 113 -16.94 1.33 6.86
N ASN A 114 -17.35 2.60 7.02
CA ASN A 114 -18.74 3.01 6.89
C ASN A 114 -19.29 2.62 5.51
N HIS A 115 -20.43 1.92 5.50
CA HIS A 115 -21.03 1.40 4.27
C HIS A 115 -21.47 2.51 3.30
N MET A 116 -21.97 3.64 3.81
CA MET A 116 -22.39 4.77 2.98
C MET A 116 -21.20 5.38 2.23
N VAL A 117 -20.06 5.51 2.89
CA VAL A 117 -18.83 6.04 2.26
C VAL A 117 -18.30 5.07 1.20
N ILE A 118 -18.40 3.75 1.45
CA ILE A 118 -18.06 2.74 0.43
C ILE A 118 -19.01 2.85 -0.78
N ASP A 119 -20.31 3.03 -0.54
CA ASP A 119 -21.31 3.14 -1.60
C ASP A 119 -21.12 4.40 -2.44
N GLU A 120 -20.86 5.55 -1.80
CA GLU A 120 -20.56 6.79 -2.49
C GLU A 120 -19.29 6.66 -3.37
N GLN A 121 -18.21 6.12 -2.79
CA GLN A 121 -16.96 5.87 -3.51
C GLN A 121 -17.19 4.98 -4.73
N PHE A 122 -17.93 3.90 -4.54
CA PHE A 122 -18.15 2.91 -5.59
C PHE A 122 -19.07 3.43 -6.69
N ALA A 123 -20.16 4.11 -6.32
CA ALA A 123 -21.06 4.76 -7.26
C ALA A 123 -20.32 5.82 -8.09
N PHE A 124 -19.46 6.63 -7.45
CA PHE A 124 -18.60 7.58 -8.15
C PHE A 124 -17.69 6.90 -9.17
N TYR A 125 -17.04 5.79 -8.80
CA TYR A 125 -16.19 5.03 -9.73
C TYR A 125 -16.97 4.43 -10.89
N GLN A 126 -18.16 3.87 -10.64
CA GLN A 126 -19.01 3.33 -11.69
C GLN A 126 -19.44 4.42 -12.68
N ALA A 127 -19.88 5.58 -12.17
CA ALA A 127 -20.29 6.72 -12.98
C ALA A 127 -19.13 7.27 -13.83
N ASP A 128 -17.90 7.29 -13.30
CA ASP A 128 -16.71 7.73 -14.04
C ASP A 128 -16.13 6.62 -14.96
N GLY A 129 -16.75 5.44 -15.03
CA GLY A 129 -16.46 4.41 -16.03
C GLY A 129 -15.71 3.17 -15.54
N LEU A 130 -15.63 2.92 -14.23
CA LEU A 130 -15.14 1.65 -13.69
C LEU A 130 -16.05 0.51 -14.14
N ARG A 131 -15.48 -0.48 -14.84
CA ARG A 131 -16.20 -1.68 -15.31
C ARG A 131 -15.85 -2.90 -14.45
N LYS A 132 -16.78 -3.85 -14.38
CA LYS A 132 -16.57 -5.12 -13.67
C LYS A 132 -15.39 -5.88 -14.29
N PHE A 133 -14.53 -6.41 -13.43
CA PHE A 133 -13.38 -7.18 -13.88
C PHE A 133 -13.84 -8.43 -14.64
N ASN A 134 -13.25 -8.67 -15.81
CA ASN A 134 -13.47 -9.87 -16.61
C ASN A 134 -12.14 -10.61 -16.77
N ALA A 135 -12.02 -11.78 -16.14
CA ALA A 135 -10.80 -12.58 -16.22
C ALA A 135 -10.53 -13.11 -17.64
N SER A 136 -11.57 -13.34 -18.43
CA SER A 136 -11.49 -13.85 -19.81
C SER A 136 -11.22 -12.76 -20.85
N ASP A 137 -11.26 -11.48 -20.46
CA ASP A 137 -10.95 -10.38 -21.38
C ASP A 137 -9.47 -10.37 -21.75
N THR A 138 -9.18 -10.49 -23.04
CA THR A 138 -7.82 -10.47 -23.59
C THR A 138 -7.24 -9.05 -23.66
N HIS A 139 -8.07 -8.01 -23.59
CA HIS A 139 -7.68 -6.60 -23.62
C HIS A 139 -7.65 -5.96 -22.23
N LYS A 140 -7.79 -6.76 -21.16
CA LYS A 140 -7.74 -6.25 -19.78
C LYS A 140 -6.42 -5.52 -19.52
N LEU A 141 -6.53 -4.34 -18.91
CA LEU A 141 -5.37 -3.49 -18.63
C LEU A 141 -4.53 -3.98 -17.43
N LEU A 142 -5.12 -4.81 -16.57
CA LEU A 142 -4.51 -5.39 -15.38
C LEU A 142 -4.92 -6.87 -15.26
N PRO A 143 -4.07 -7.72 -14.66
CA PRO A 143 -4.43 -9.10 -14.36
C PRO A 143 -5.44 -9.23 -13.20
N SER A 144 -5.66 -8.16 -12.44
CA SER A 144 -6.61 -8.06 -11.33
C SER A 144 -6.95 -6.59 -11.08
N ASN A 145 -8.17 -6.27 -10.64
CA ASN A 145 -8.47 -4.93 -10.16
C ASN A 145 -8.05 -4.70 -8.69
N VAL A 146 -7.79 -5.77 -7.95
CA VAL A 146 -7.54 -5.70 -6.51
C VAL A 146 -6.06 -6.01 -6.24
N PRO A 147 -5.28 -5.03 -5.73
CA PRO A 147 -3.90 -5.24 -5.32
C PRO A 147 -3.80 -5.82 -3.90
N GLU A 148 -2.64 -6.40 -3.59
CA GLU A 148 -2.14 -6.58 -2.23
C GLU A 148 -1.07 -5.50 -1.99
N GLY A 149 -1.49 -4.40 -1.36
CA GLY A 149 -0.65 -3.20 -1.22
C GLY A 149 0.41 -3.29 -0.13
N SER A 150 0.65 -4.44 0.49
CA SER A 150 1.64 -4.57 1.57
C SER A 150 3.10 -4.52 1.10
N PHE A 151 3.33 -4.63 -0.21
CA PHE A 151 4.65 -4.55 -0.82
C PHE A 151 4.56 -3.83 -2.17
N ILE A 152 5.26 -2.71 -2.32
CA ILE A 152 5.21 -1.87 -3.53
C ILE A 152 6.64 -1.47 -3.89
N ILE A 153 7.01 -1.62 -5.17
CA ILE A 153 8.34 -1.27 -5.68
C ILE A 153 8.17 -0.21 -6.76
N ARG A 154 8.98 0.84 -6.75
CA ARG A 154 8.82 2.00 -7.64
C ARG A 154 10.15 2.50 -8.16
N ALA A 155 10.19 2.80 -9.44
CA ALA A 155 11.05 3.83 -10.00
C ALA A 155 10.31 5.17 -9.93
N HIS A 156 11.01 6.24 -9.55
CA HIS A 156 10.44 7.58 -9.44
C HIS A 156 10.45 8.32 -10.78
N THR A 157 9.67 7.81 -11.73
CA THR A 157 9.42 8.42 -13.04
C THR A 157 8.23 9.39 -12.99
N PRO A 158 8.06 10.29 -13.98
CA PRO A 158 6.88 11.17 -14.04
C PRO A 158 5.55 10.41 -13.98
N MET A 159 5.41 9.29 -14.69
CA MET A 159 4.16 8.50 -14.71
C MET A 159 3.90 7.77 -13.39
N SER A 160 4.93 7.15 -12.80
CA SER A 160 4.85 6.49 -11.48
C SER A 160 4.49 7.46 -10.36
N ASN A 161 5.07 8.66 -10.39
CA ASN A 161 4.79 9.72 -9.41
C ASN A 161 3.38 10.31 -9.60
N LEU A 162 2.96 10.55 -10.84
CA LEU A 162 1.59 10.99 -11.15
C LEU A 162 0.55 9.97 -10.68
N PHE A 163 0.75 8.69 -11.00
CA PHE A 163 -0.12 7.60 -10.52
C PHE A 163 -0.23 7.61 -9.00
N SER A 164 0.92 7.72 -8.32
CA SER A 164 0.99 7.74 -6.86
C SER A 164 0.24 8.92 -6.24
N CYS A 165 0.33 10.12 -6.84
CA CYS A 165 -0.43 11.30 -6.42
C CYS A 165 -1.93 11.12 -6.63
N LEU A 166 -2.35 10.66 -7.82
CA LEU A 166 -3.77 10.42 -8.10
C LEU A 166 -4.34 9.37 -7.16
N TRP A 167 -3.59 8.31 -6.86
CA TRP A 167 -4.04 7.26 -5.97
C TRP A 167 -4.18 7.77 -4.53
N PHE A 168 -3.28 8.65 -4.09
CA PHE A 168 -3.40 9.33 -2.80
C PHE A 168 -4.64 10.23 -2.75
N ASN A 169 -4.95 10.98 -3.82
CA ASN A 169 -6.15 11.82 -3.87
C ASN A 169 -7.44 11.00 -3.67
N GLU A 170 -7.52 9.81 -4.26
CA GLU A 170 -8.67 8.91 -4.07
C GLU A 170 -8.78 8.39 -2.63
N VAL A 171 -7.64 8.08 -2.01
CA VAL A 171 -7.55 7.66 -0.60
C VAL A 171 -7.93 8.79 0.37
N ASP A 172 -7.55 10.02 0.05
CA ASP A 172 -7.86 11.21 0.85
C ASP A 172 -9.34 11.57 0.75
N ARG A 173 -9.89 11.52 -0.47
CA ARG A 173 -11.29 11.82 -0.75
C ARG A 173 -12.25 10.79 -0.15
N PHE A 174 -11.94 9.50 -0.27
CA PHE A 174 -12.84 8.41 0.12
C PHE A 174 -12.24 7.56 1.25
N THR A 175 -12.39 6.24 1.17
CA THR A 175 -11.82 5.34 2.16
C THR A 175 -10.31 5.15 1.92
N PRO A 176 -9.50 4.99 2.98
CA PRO A 176 -8.08 4.64 2.83
C PRO A 176 -7.87 3.16 2.44
N ARG A 177 -8.91 2.46 1.98
CA ARG A 177 -8.82 1.09 1.49
C ARG A 177 -8.26 1.12 0.06
N ASP A 178 -6.94 1.04 -0.02
CA ASP A 178 -6.16 0.99 -1.26
C ASP A 178 -6.70 0.00 -2.31
N GLN A 179 -7.29 -1.11 -1.86
CA GLN A 179 -7.91 -2.12 -2.71
C GLN A 179 -9.13 -1.63 -3.51
N LEU A 180 -9.86 -0.61 -3.01
CA LEU A 180 -11.04 -0.06 -3.69
C LEU A 180 -10.66 0.97 -4.76
N SER A 181 -9.63 1.77 -4.52
CA SER A 181 -9.26 2.89 -5.40
C SER A 181 -8.22 2.56 -6.47
N PHE A 182 -7.42 1.49 -6.29
CA PHE A 182 -6.28 1.19 -7.17
C PHE A 182 -6.65 1.06 -8.65
N ALA A 183 -7.54 0.13 -9.00
CA ALA A 183 -7.88 -0.14 -10.39
C ALA A 183 -8.56 1.05 -11.06
N PHE A 184 -9.46 1.71 -10.34
CA PHE A 184 -10.08 2.95 -10.81
C PHE A 184 -9.02 4.00 -11.16
N THR A 185 -8.08 4.25 -10.25
CA THR A 185 -7.00 5.24 -10.46
C THR A 185 -6.15 4.87 -11.67
N TYR A 186 -5.79 3.59 -11.82
CA TYR A 186 -4.97 3.12 -12.93
C TYR A 186 -5.71 3.26 -14.28
N GLN A 187 -6.97 2.85 -14.33
CA GLN A 187 -7.80 2.98 -15.54
C GLN A 187 -8.01 4.45 -15.91
N LYS A 188 -8.25 5.33 -14.93
CA LYS A 188 -8.36 6.77 -15.15
C LYS A 188 -7.07 7.38 -15.70
N LEU A 189 -5.92 7.05 -15.10
CA LEU A 189 -4.62 7.50 -15.60
C LEU A 189 -4.38 7.08 -17.05
N ARG A 190 -4.65 5.81 -17.38
CA ARG A 190 -4.53 5.26 -18.74
C ARG A 190 -5.44 5.97 -19.74
N ARG A 191 -6.70 6.24 -19.38
CA ARG A 191 -7.65 6.98 -20.23
C ARG A 191 -7.23 8.43 -20.46
N MET A 192 -6.72 9.11 -19.42
CA MET A 192 -6.31 10.51 -19.50
C MET A 192 -4.96 10.73 -20.19
N ASN A 193 -4.15 9.68 -20.37
CA ASN A 193 -2.79 9.76 -20.92
C ASN A 193 -2.53 8.68 -21.99
N PRO A 194 -3.30 8.63 -23.09
CA PRO A 194 -3.19 7.54 -24.07
C PRO A 194 -1.81 7.46 -24.75
N GLY A 195 -1.15 8.60 -24.94
CA GLY A 195 0.18 8.68 -25.56
C GLY A 195 1.37 8.51 -24.61
N LYS A 196 1.13 8.31 -23.30
CA LYS A 196 2.18 8.13 -22.29
C LYS A 196 1.92 6.86 -21.51
N PRO A 197 2.48 5.71 -21.94
CA PRO A 197 2.26 4.45 -21.25
C PRO A 197 2.84 4.51 -19.84
N PHE A 198 2.09 3.97 -18.87
CA PHE A 198 2.56 3.69 -17.53
C PHE A 198 2.85 2.18 -17.43
N TYR A 199 4.12 1.82 -17.23
CA TYR A 199 4.55 0.42 -17.23
C TYR A 199 4.48 -0.15 -15.81
N LEU A 200 3.32 -0.71 -15.49
CA LEU A 200 3.04 -1.32 -14.20
C LEU A 200 3.11 -2.85 -14.26
N ASN A 201 3.86 -3.45 -13.35
CA ASN A 201 3.94 -4.88 -13.11
C ASN A 201 3.00 -5.28 -11.95
N MET A 202 1.87 -5.90 -12.27
CA MET A 202 1.04 -6.52 -11.25
C MET A 202 1.36 -8.02 -11.14
N PHE A 203 2.30 -8.34 -10.25
CA PHE A 203 2.84 -9.69 -10.09
C PHE A 203 1.99 -10.54 -9.14
N LYS A 204 2.23 -11.86 -9.09
CA LYS A 204 1.44 -12.78 -8.26
C LYS A 204 1.84 -12.73 -6.79
N ASP A 205 0.87 -12.94 -5.89
CA ASP A 205 1.13 -12.97 -4.44
C ASP A 205 2.19 -14.00 -4.01
N CYS A 206 2.35 -15.11 -4.75
CA CYS A 206 3.40 -16.09 -4.46
C CYS A 206 4.80 -15.49 -4.59
N GLU A 207 5.04 -14.60 -5.55
CA GLU A 207 6.32 -13.91 -5.73
C GLU A 207 6.60 -12.99 -4.52
N ARG A 208 5.57 -12.28 -4.02
CA ARG A 208 5.65 -11.49 -2.78
C ARG A 208 6.08 -12.34 -1.59
N ARG A 209 5.53 -13.55 -1.46
CA ARG A 209 5.83 -14.49 -0.35
C ARG A 209 7.25 -15.06 -0.41
N ILE A 210 7.89 -15.05 -1.58
CA ILE A 210 9.29 -15.47 -1.73
C ILE A 210 10.24 -14.38 -1.20
N VAL A 211 9.91 -13.10 -1.47
CA VAL A 211 10.77 -11.97 -1.11
C VAL A 211 10.47 -11.35 0.25
N THR A 212 9.30 -11.65 0.84
CA THR A 212 8.89 -11.17 2.16
C THR A 212 8.39 -12.28 3.08
N LYS A 213 8.68 -12.14 4.38
CA LYS A 213 8.18 -13.02 5.44
C LYS A 213 7.15 -12.26 6.29
N LEU A 214 5.97 -12.85 6.46
CA LEU A 214 4.93 -12.32 7.35
C LEU A 214 5.28 -12.61 8.81
N TYR A 215 5.34 -11.56 9.62
CA TYR A 215 5.37 -11.67 11.08
C TYR A 215 3.95 -11.49 11.62
N ARG A 216 3.53 -12.44 12.45
CA ARG A 216 2.25 -12.34 13.16
C ARG A 216 2.37 -11.28 14.26
N HIS A 217 1.25 -10.63 14.58
CA HIS A 217 1.18 -9.78 15.75
C HIS A 217 1.63 -10.57 16.98
N ARG A 218 2.54 -9.99 17.77
CA ARG A 218 2.77 -10.49 19.13
C ARG A 218 1.47 -10.26 19.89
N LEU A 219 0.94 -11.30 20.52
CA LEU A 219 -0.18 -11.12 21.44
C LEU A 219 0.34 -10.29 22.61
N ASP A 220 -0.37 -9.23 22.97
CA ASP A 220 -0.08 -8.49 24.20
C ASP A 220 -0.35 -9.41 25.38
N GLU A 221 0.67 -10.11 25.88
CA GLU A 221 0.57 -10.89 27.12
C GLU A 221 0.13 -10.01 28.30
N LYS A 222 0.40 -8.69 28.24
CA LYS A 222 -0.07 -7.70 29.21
C LYS A 222 -1.59 -7.48 29.20
N ARG A 223 -2.26 -7.56 28.04
CA ARG A 223 -3.73 -7.46 27.96
C ARG A 223 -4.42 -8.71 28.47
N VAL A 224 -3.84 -9.88 28.23
CA VAL A 224 -4.38 -11.17 28.71
C VAL A 224 -4.36 -11.25 30.24
N LYS A 225 -3.30 -10.74 30.89
CA LYS A 225 -3.22 -10.73 32.37
C LYS A 225 -4.26 -9.79 33.02
N GLN A 226 -4.61 -8.66 32.40
CA GLN A 226 -5.64 -7.77 32.94
C GLN A 226 -7.07 -8.31 32.79
N GLN A 227 -7.34 -9.17 31.80
CA GLN A 227 -8.65 -9.82 31.64
C GLN A 227 -8.80 -11.11 32.45
N ALA A 228 -7.70 -11.70 32.92
CA ALA A 228 -7.73 -12.90 33.77
C ALA A 228 -7.79 -12.59 35.28
N THR A 229 -7.89 -11.31 35.67
CA THR A 229 -7.95 -10.87 37.07
C THR A 229 -9.24 -10.09 37.39
N LEU A 230 -10.26 -10.21 36.54
CA LEU A 230 -11.65 -9.78 36.76
C LEU A 230 -12.56 -11.00 36.59
#